data_AF-A0A285X3B8-F1
#
_entry.id   AF-A0A285X3B8-F1
#
_cell.length_a   1.000
_cell.length_b   1.000
_cell.length_c   1.000
_cell.angle_alpha   90.00
_cell.angle_beta   90.00
_cell.angle_gamma   90.00
#
_symmetry.space_group_name_H-M   'P 1'
#
loop_
_entity.id
_entity.type
_entity.pdbx_description
1 polymer ?
#
loop_
_entity_poly.entity_id
_entity_poly.type
_entity_poly.pdbx_seq_one_letter_code
_entity_poly.pdbx_strand_id
1 'polypeptide(L)'
;MVGFFVEAVRTVAAAAFTAVTPFEVVLFGKAAVTFGSYIKVSFFERDFFLEKTHITKIAFSYLALMFVVVNKFILAKHFDGVVLWPFIVVKRKELKRNPVFMNHERIHLRQQLELLIIFFFIWYFFEYFIRLIKYRDSYKAYSRICFEREAYARERDLIYLRKRPLWNFRNYL
;
A
#
# COMPACT_ATOMS: atom_id res chain seq x y z
N MET A 1 -19.67 -13.31 1.75
CA MET A 1 -18.41 -13.33 0.99
C MET A 1 -18.42 -12.16 0.01
N VAL A 2 -17.66 -11.09 0.28
CA VAL A 2 -17.48 -10.02 -0.71
C VAL A 2 -16.37 -10.46 -1.64
N GLY A 3 -16.73 -11.01 -2.80
CA GLY A 3 -15.77 -11.35 -3.84
C GLY A 3 -15.22 -10.09 -4.49
N PHE A 4 -13.90 -10.01 -4.62
CA PHE A 4 -13.26 -9.04 -5.52
C PHE A 4 -13.59 -9.46 -6.96
N PHE A 5 -14.44 -8.70 -7.64
CA PHE A 5 -14.70 -8.86 -9.07
C PHE A 5 -14.15 -7.64 -9.81
N VAL A 6 -13.09 -7.85 -10.58
CA VAL A 6 -12.58 -6.88 -11.55
C VAL A 6 -13.20 -7.27 -12.89
N GLU A 7 -14.13 -6.47 -13.39
CA GLU A 7 -14.77 -6.70 -14.68
C GLU A 7 -14.27 -5.64 -15.66
N ALA A 8 -13.51 -6.07 -16.67
CA ALA A 8 -13.09 -5.19 -17.75
C ALA A 8 -14.30 -4.90 -18.64
N VAL A 9 -14.67 -3.63 -18.77
CA VAL A 9 -15.86 -3.20 -19.55
C VAL A 9 -15.69 -3.44 -21.06
N ARG A 10 -14.46 -3.73 -21.49
CA ARG A 10 -14.15 -4.29 -22.82
C ARG A 10 -13.07 -5.34 -22.65
N THR A 11 -13.47 -6.59 -22.43
CA THR A 11 -12.56 -7.73 -22.45
C THR A 11 -12.02 -7.94 -23.86
N VAL A 12 -10.69 -7.94 -24.00
CA VAL A 12 -10.06 -8.76 -25.05
C VAL A 12 -9.97 -10.16 -24.46
N ALA A 13 -10.64 -11.12 -25.10
CA ALA A 13 -10.80 -12.49 -24.59
C ALA A 13 -9.44 -13.16 -24.30
N ALA A 14 -9.41 -14.08 -23.33
CA ALA A 14 -8.22 -14.81 -22.87
C ALA A 14 -7.40 -15.49 -23.98
N ALA A 15 -8.01 -15.76 -25.15
CA ALA A 15 -7.33 -16.32 -26.32
C ALA A 15 -6.34 -15.35 -27.01
N ALA A 16 -6.42 -14.03 -26.77
CA ALA A 16 -5.54 -13.04 -27.41
C ALA A 16 -4.19 -12.84 -26.70
N PHE A 17 -3.95 -13.51 -25.57
CA PHE A 17 -2.72 -13.38 -24.78
C PHE A 17 -1.47 -13.96 -25.46
N THR A 18 -1.64 -14.71 -26.54
CA THR A 18 -0.51 -15.30 -27.27
C THR A 18 0.22 -14.29 -28.17
N ALA A 19 -0.38 -13.12 -28.44
CA ALA A 19 0.17 -12.13 -29.38
C ALA A 19 0.54 -10.78 -28.74
N VAL A 20 0.21 -10.56 -27.47
CA VAL A 20 0.47 -9.28 -26.78
C VAL A 20 1.72 -9.40 -25.92
N THR A 21 2.67 -8.49 -26.10
CA THR A 21 3.94 -8.57 -25.37
C THR A 21 3.71 -8.36 -23.86
N PRO A 22 4.52 -8.97 -22.96
CA PRO A 22 4.35 -8.82 -21.50
C PRO A 22 4.34 -7.37 -21.01
N PHE A 23 4.84 -6.43 -21.81
CA PHE A 23 4.91 -5.00 -21.51
C PHE A 23 3.63 -4.23 -21.88
N GLU A 24 2.68 -4.86 -22.56
CA GLU A 24 1.42 -4.24 -23.02
C GLU A 24 0.21 -4.61 -22.16
N VAL A 25 0.43 -5.38 -21.08
CA VAL A 25 -0.60 -5.87 -20.18
C VAL A 25 -0.19 -5.66 -18.73
N VAL A 26 -1.10 -5.18 -17.90
CA VAL A 26 -0.97 -5.13 -16.43
C VAL A 26 -1.90 -6.18 -15.80
N LEU A 27 -1.38 -6.95 -14.84
CA LEU A 27 -2.17 -7.93 -14.09
C LEU A 27 -2.92 -7.25 -12.93
N PHE A 28 -4.25 -7.36 -12.94
CA PHE A 28 -5.16 -6.94 -11.87
C PHE A 28 -5.90 -8.17 -11.32
N GLY A 29 -5.42 -8.73 -10.21
CA GLY A 29 -6.00 -9.94 -9.62
C GLY A 29 -5.81 -11.16 -10.52
N LYS A 30 -6.91 -11.81 -10.94
CA LYS A 30 -6.89 -12.90 -11.94
C LYS A 30 -7.04 -12.42 -13.39
N ALA A 31 -7.24 -11.12 -13.59
CA ALA A 31 -7.46 -10.55 -14.91
C ALA A 31 -6.21 -9.82 -15.39
N ALA A 32 -6.00 -9.87 -16.69
CA ALA A 32 -4.89 -9.24 -17.38
C ALA A 32 -5.50 -8.16 -18.30
N VAL A 33 -5.05 -6.90 -18.15
CA VAL A 33 -5.68 -5.75 -18.81
C VAL A 33 -4.68 -4.99 -19.67
N THR A 34 -5.04 -4.72 -20.92
CA THR A 34 -4.22 -3.99 -21.90
C THR A 34 -4.27 -2.48 -21.70
N PHE A 35 -3.21 -1.79 -22.10
CA PHE A 35 -3.23 -0.33 -22.21
C PHE A 35 -4.25 0.14 -23.26
N GLY A 36 -4.89 1.28 -23.02
CA GLY A 36 -5.97 1.83 -23.85
C GLY A 36 -7.37 1.36 -23.44
N SER A 37 -7.51 0.62 -22.34
CA SER A 37 -8.78 0.09 -21.86
C SER A 37 -9.35 0.88 -20.67
N TYR A 38 -10.67 0.93 -20.57
CA TYR A 38 -11.38 1.41 -19.39
C TYR A 38 -11.51 0.29 -18.37
N ILE A 39 -11.00 0.51 -17.16
CA ILE A 39 -11.15 -0.42 -16.04
C ILE A 39 -12.23 0.10 -15.11
N LYS A 40 -13.25 -0.73 -14.89
CA LYS A 40 -14.24 -0.52 -13.84
C LYS A 40 -13.84 -1.33 -12.62
N VAL A 41 -13.44 -0.65 -11.56
CA VAL A 41 -13.17 -1.29 -10.27
C VAL A 41 -14.43 -1.16 -9.43
N SER A 42 -15.16 -2.26 -9.34
CA SER A 42 -16.51 -2.36 -8.75
C SER A 42 -16.61 -1.85 -7.31
N PHE A 43 -15.49 -1.72 -6.60
CA PHE A 43 -15.43 -1.16 -5.25
C PHE A 43 -15.61 0.37 -5.18
N PHE A 44 -15.38 1.11 -6.28
CA PHE A 44 -15.34 2.58 -6.26
C PHE A 44 -16.37 3.29 -7.14
N GLU A 45 -17.22 2.56 -7.89
CA GLU A 45 -18.13 3.12 -8.90
C GLU A 45 -17.49 4.23 -9.76
N ARG A 46 -16.23 4.03 -10.14
CA ARG A 46 -15.47 4.95 -11.00
C ARG A 46 -14.74 4.17 -12.08
N ASP A 47 -14.81 4.71 -13.29
CA ASP A 47 -14.10 4.18 -14.45
C ASP A 47 -12.77 4.93 -14.60
N PHE A 48 -11.69 4.19 -14.85
CA PHE A 48 -10.37 4.75 -15.09
C PHE A 48 -9.89 4.38 -16.50
N PHE A 49 -9.31 5.33 -17.22
CA PHE A 49 -8.65 5.08 -18.51
C PHE A 49 -7.16 4.81 -18.29
N LEU A 50 -6.64 3.71 -18.85
CA LEU A 50 -5.24 3.34 -18.73
C LEU A 50 -4.44 3.76 -19.98
N GLU A 51 -3.57 4.76 -19.89
CA GLU A 51 -2.73 5.20 -21.01
C GLU A 51 -1.25 4.79 -20.85
N LYS A 52 -0.57 4.45 -21.97
CA LYS A 52 0.82 3.96 -22.01
C LYS A 52 1.85 4.98 -21.46
N THR A 53 1.52 6.26 -21.52
CA THR A 53 2.34 7.40 -21.06
C THR A 53 2.46 7.48 -19.52
N HIS A 54 1.64 6.75 -18.77
CA HIS A 54 1.68 6.76 -17.31
C HIS A 54 2.84 5.95 -16.69
N ILE A 55 3.56 5.11 -17.47
CA ILE A 55 4.57 4.18 -16.92
C ILE A 55 6.00 4.48 -17.40
N THR A 56 6.20 5.18 -18.53
CA THR A 56 7.51 5.27 -19.20
C THR A 56 8.45 6.39 -18.71
N LYS A 57 8.15 7.08 -17.60
CA LYS A 57 9.09 8.00 -16.90
C LYS A 57 9.36 7.62 -15.45
N ILE A 58 9.18 6.34 -15.12
CA ILE A 58 9.25 5.84 -13.75
C ILE A 58 10.31 4.75 -13.72
N ALA A 59 11.49 5.04 -13.14
CA ALA A 59 12.54 4.04 -12.96
C ALA A 59 11.98 2.81 -12.22
N PHE A 60 12.43 1.60 -12.57
CA PHE A 60 11.97 0.33 -11.98
C PHE A 60 12.04 0.31 -10.42
N SER A 61 12.82 1.22 -9.81
CA SER A 61 12.84 1.51 -8.37
C SER A 61 11.55 2.11 -7.78
N TYR A 62 10.58 2.47 -8.62
CA TYR A 62 9.27 3.04 -8.26
C TYR A 62 8.10 2.06 -8.51
N LEU A 63 8.37 0.78 -8.80
CA LEU A 63 7.36 -0.28 -8.99
C LEU A 63 6.63 -0.71 -7.70
N ALA A 64 6.36 0.25 -6.82
CA ALA A 64 5.29 0.16 -5.84
C ALA A 64 4.33 1.30 -6.19
N LEU A 65 3.38 1.03 -7.09
CA LEU A 65 2.29 1.95 -7.39
C LEU A 65 1.54 2.24 -6.08
N MET A 66 1.84 3.37 -5.43
CA MET A 66 1.20 3.77 -4.19
C MET A 66 -0.19 4.35 -4.50
N PHE A 67 -1.24 3.60 -4.16
CA PHE A 67 -2.61 4.05 -4.35
C PHE A 67 -3.16 4.65 -3.07
N VAL A 68 -3.50 5.95 -3.08
CA VAL A 68 -4.06 6.59 -1.88
C VAL A 68 -5.58 6.63 -1.95
N VAL A 69 -6.21 5.73 -1.20
CA VAL A 69 -7.65 5.61 -1.05
C VAL A 69 -8.12 6.50 0.10
N VAL A 70 -9.22 7.23 -0.08
CA VAL A 70 -9.84 7.98 1.04
C VAL A 70 -11.11 7.24 1.44
N ASN A 71 -11.13 6.67 2.64
CA ASN A 71 -12.32 6.03 3.17
C ASN A 71 -12.33 6.09 4.71
N LYS A 72 -13.30 6.82 5.26
CA LYS A 72 -13.48 6.96 6.71
C LYS A 72 -14.04 5.69 7.37
N PHE A 73 -14.80 4.88 6.65
CA PHE A 73 -15.52 3.72 7.20
C PHE A 73 -14.62 2.49 7.38
N ILE A 74 -13.50 2.42 6.65
CA ILE A 74 -12.54 1.31 6.74
C ILE A 74 -11.64 1.45 7.99
N LEU A 75 -11.49 2.65 8.53
CA LEU A 75 -10.55 2.94 9.61
C LEU A 75 -11.25 3.02 10.96
N ALA A 76 -10.68 2.35 11.97
CA ALA A 76 -11.16 2.45 13.34
C ALA A 76 -11.02 3.89 13.87
N LYS A 77 -11.80 4.23 14.91
CA LYS A 77 -11.99 5.61 15.40
C LYS A 77 -10.68 6.36 15.66
N HIS A 78 -9.63 5.66 16.10
CA HIS A 78 -8.36 6.22 16.53
C HIS A 78 -7.26 6.28 15.45
N PHE A 79 -7.49 5.74 14.27
CA PHE A 79 -6.49 5.73 13.20
C PHE A 79 -6.85 6.74 12.11
N ASP A 80 -5.86 7.53 11.69
CA ASP A 80 -5.99 8.51 10.61
C ASP A 80 -5.60 7.93 9.24
N GLY A 81 -4.83 6.83 9.23
CA GLY A 81 -4.59 6.01 8.06
C GLY A 81 -4.20 4.57 8.39
N VAL A 82 -4.15 3.73 7.37
CA VAL A 82 -3.54 2.40 7.40
C VAL A 82 -2.91 2.09 6.05
N VAL A 83 -1.78 1.39 6.09
CA VAL A 83 -1.14 0.87 4.90
C VAL A 83 -1.46 -0.61 4.72
N LEU A 84 -2.03 -0.94 3.58
CA LEU A 84 -2.23 -2.30 3.10
C LEU A 84 -1.68 -2.35 1.69
N TRP A 85 -0.42 -2.78 1.51
CA TRP A 85 0.25 -2.73 0.22
C TRP A 85 -0.64 -3.26 -0.90
N PRO A 86 -0.78 -2.54 -2.04
CA PRO A 86 -0.10 -1.29 -2.41
C PRO A 86 -0.83 0.02 -2.01
N PHE A 87 -1.83 -0.07 -1.14
CA PHE A 87 -2.73 1.03 -0.77
C PHE A 87 -2.35 1.74 0.53
N ILE A 88 -2.49 3.07 0.53
CA ILE A 88 -2.59 3.88 1.74
C ILE A 88 -4.05 4.30 1.85
N VAL A 89 -4.74 3.81 2.87
CA VAL A 89 -6.11 4.23 3.15
C VAL A 89 -6.04 5.36 4.17
N VAL A 90 -6.53 6.53 3.80
CA VAL A 90 -6.58 7.71 4.68
C VAL A 90 -8.02 8.04 5.05
N LYS A 91 -8.21 8.53 6.27
CA LYS A 91 -9.55 8.84 6.80
C LYS A 91 -10.17 10.08 6.19
N ARG A 92 -9.34 11.09 5.89
CA ARG A 92 -9.78 12.39 5.38
C ARG A 92 -8.87 12.86 4.24
N LYS A 93 -9.40 13.69 3.34
CA LYS A 93 -8.67 14.13 2.13
C LYS A 93 -7.49 15.02 2.46
N GLU A 94 -7.55 15.77 3.55
CA GLU A 94 -6.56 16.77 3.95
C GLU A 94 -5.25 16.09 4.37
N LEU A 95 -5.31 14.86 4.89
CA LEU A 95 -4.13 14.07 5.28
C LEU A 95 -3.21 13.78 4.08
N LYS A 96 -3.76 13.72 2.85
CA LYS A 96 -2.96 13.59 1.63
C LYS A 96 -2.01 14.76 1.41
N ARG A 97 -2.36 15.94 1.93
CA ARG A 97 -1.56 17.17 1.83
C ARG A 97 -0.56 17.31 2.98
N ASN A 98 -0.62 16.45 4.00
CA ASN A 98 0.34 16.45 5.09
C ASN A 98 1.57 15.61 4.71
N PRO A 99 2.73 16.24 4.41
CA PRO A 99 3.91 15.52 3.93
C PRO A 99 4.51 14.59 4.99
N VAL A 100 4.42 14.95 6.28
CA VAL A 100 4.94 14.15 7.40
C VAL A 100 4.13 12.87 7.55
N PHE A 101 2.80 13.00 7.60
CA PHE A 101 1.89 11.86 7.64
C PHE A 101 2.08 10.95 6.43
N MET A 102 2.11 11.52 5.21
CA MET A 102 2.32 10.71 4.01
C MET A 102 3.71 10.04 3.98
N ASN A 103 4.73 10.63 4.60
CA ASN A 103 6.03 10.00 4.73
C ASN A 103 5.98 8.83 5.71
N HIS A 104 5.29 8.97 6.84
CA HIS A 104 5.03 7.90 7.80
C HIS A 104 4.41 6.67 7.11
N GLU A 105 3.32 6.86 6.36
CA GLU A 105 2.67 5.77 5.62
C GLU A 105 3.60 5.16 4.54
N ARG A 106 4.42 5.97 3.86
CA ARG A 106 5.40 5.43 2.88
C ARG A 106 6.49 4.58 3.53
N ILE A 107 6.87 4.87 4.78
CA ILE A 107 7.80 4.03 5.54
C ILE A 107 7.18 2.65 5.77
N HIS A 108 5.90 2.57 6.12
CA HIS A 108 5.20 1.28 6.24
C HIS A 108 5.12 0.51 4.92
N LEU A 109 4.90 1.18 3.78
CA LEU A 109 4.96 0.50 2.47
C LEU A 109 6.32 -0.15 2.22
N ARG A 110 7.41 0.55 2.58
CA ARG A 110 8.77 0.01 2.42
C ARG A 110 9.02 -1.16 3.38
N GLN A 111 8.59 -1.05 4.64
CA GLN A 111 8.68 -2.13 5.62
C GLN A 111 7.89 -3.37 5.19
N GLN A 112 6.68 -3.20 4.66
CA GLN A 112 5.85 -4.28 4.12
C GLN A 112 6.58 -5.01 2.98
N LEU A 113 7.14 -4.27 2.03
CA LEU A 113 7.92 -4.86 0.93
C LEU A 113 9.16 -5.62 1.42
N GLU A 114 9.88 -5.09 2.40
CA GLU A 114 11.10 -5.73 2.95
C GLU A 114 10.83 -7.06 3.66
N LEU A 115 9.59 -7.30 4.05
CA LEU A 115 9.13 -8.52 4.71
C LEU A 115 8.08 -9.28 3.87
N LEU A 116 8.15 -9.14 2.54
CA LEU A 116 7.28 -9.84 1.59
C LEU A 116 5.77 -9.73 1.90
N ILE A 117 5.38 -8.62 2.54
CA ILE A 117 4.03 -8.25 3.00
C ILE A 117 3.49 -9.18 4.09
N ILE A 118 3.48 -10.49 3.87
CA ILE A 118 2.93 -11.47 4.81
C ILE A 118 3.76 -11.55 6.09
N PHE A 119 5.09 -11.56 6.01
CA PHE A 119 5.93 -11.61 7.21
C PHE A 119 5.87 -10.30 8.00
N PHE A 120 5.58 -9.17 7.33
CA PHE A 120 5.34 -7.90 8.02
C PHE A 120 4.16 -8.04 8.98
N PHE A 121 3.00 -8.51 8.50
CA PHE A 121 1.81 -8.61 9.34
C PHE A 121 2.00 -9.61 10.48
N ILE A 122 2.62 -10.77 10.21
CA ILE A 122 2.91 -11.76 11.26
C ILE A 122 3.78 -11.14 12.36
N TRP A 123 4.88 -10.48 11.99
CA TRP A 123 5.77 -9.84 12.96
C TRP A 123 5.08 -8.70 13.72
N TYR A 124 4.34 -7.86 13.00
CA TYR A 124 3.62 -6.72 13.54
C TYR A 124 2.63 -7.15 14.63
N PHE A 125 1.78 -8.15 14.32
CA PHE A 125 0.80 -8.65 15.28
C PHE A 125 1.47 -9.37 16.45
N PHE A 126 2.51 -10.18 16.19
CA PHE A 126 3.26 -10.85 17.25
C PHE A 126 3.85 -9.85 18.26
N GLU A 127 4.52 -8.81 17.77
CA GLU A 127 5.09 -7.77 18.61
C GLU A 127 3.99 -6.99 19.35
N TYR A 128 2.88 -6.67 18.68
CA TYR A 128 1.74 -6.02 19.30
C TYR A 128 1.18 -6.83 20.46
N PHE A 129 0.95 -8.14 20.30
CA PHE A 129 0.39 -8.98 21.36
C PHE A 129 1.32 -9.12 22.56
N ILE A 130 2.63 -9.31 22.33
CA ILE A 130 3.61 -9.33 23.43
C ILE A 130 3.58 -8.01 24.20
N ARG A 131 3.57 -6.88 23.49
CA ARG A 131 3.53 -5.55 24.10
C ARG A 131 2.19 -5.26 24.78
N LEU A 132 1.09 -5.79 24.26
CA LEU A 132 -0.24 -5.67 24.85
C LEU A 132 -0.31 -6.40 26.20
N ILE A 133 0.20 -7.63 26.29
CA ILE A 133 0.30 -8.37 27.55
C ILE A 133 1.18 -7.62 28.55
N LYS A 134 2.32 -7.07 28.08
CA LYS A 134 3.29 -6.34 28.92
C LYS A 134 2.74 -5.02 29.46
N TYR A 135 2.11 -4.21 28.62
CA TYR A 135 1.71 -2.85 28.98
C TYR A 135 0.26 -2.72 29.41
N ARG A 136 -0.60 -3.69 29.08
CA ARG A 136 -2.06 -3.67 29.33
C ARG A 136 -2.76 -2.41 28.82
N ASP A 137 -2.16 -1.77 27.82
CA ASP A 137 -2.65 -0.56 27.17
C ASP A 137 -2.40 -0.70 25.67
N SER A 138 -3.47 -0.67 24.89
CA SER A 138 -3.43 -0.89 23.44
C SER A 138 -2.65 0.19 22.71
N TYR A 139 -2.77 1.46 23.12
CA TYR A 139 -2.07 2.57 22.48
C TYR A 139 -0.57 2.53 22.79
N LYS A 140 -0.22 2.22 24.04
CA LYS A 140 1.17 2.02 24.47
C LYS A 140 1.79 0.78 23.82
N ALA A 141 1.01 -0.29 23.61
CA ALA A 141 1.48 -1.47 22.90
C ALA A 141 1.77 -1.15 21.43
N TYR A 142 0.83 -0.48 20.75
CA TYR A 142 0.95 -0.02 19.37
C TYR A 142 2.16 0.89 19.15
N SER A 143 2.27 2.00 19.89
CA SER A 143 3.36 2.98 19.74
C SER A 143 4.76 2.42 20.04
N ARG A 144 4.82 1.23 20.64
CA ARG A 144 6.07 0.54 20.97
C ARG A 144 6.51 -0.47 19.93
N ILE A 145 5.66 -0.84 18.96
CA ILE A 145 6.04 -1.73 17.85
C ILE A 145 7.23 -1.13 17.10
N CYS A 146 8.23 -1.94 16.76
CA CYS A 146 9.46 -1.45 16.15
C CYS A 146 9.23 -0.72 14.82
N PHE A 147 8.26 -1.18 14.03
CA PHE A 147 7.84 -0.54 12.79
C PHE A 147 7.27 0.87 13.00
N GLU A 148 6.38 1.01 13.99
CA GLU A 148 5.80 2.30 14.40
C GLU A 148 6.85 3.24 14.96
N ARG A 149 7.73 2.72 15.84
CA ARG A 149 8.85 3.48 16.42
C ARG A 149 9.77 4.03 15.34
N GLU A 150 10.10 3.24 14.34
CA GLU A 150 10.89 3.69 13.20
C GLU A 150 10.15 4.77 12.39
N ALA A 151 8.89 4.54 12.06
CA ALA A 151 8.09 5.46 11.25
C ALA A 151 7.96 6.82 11.95
N TYR A 152 7.58 6.85 13.23
CA TYR A 152 7.52 8.08 14.04
C TYR A 152 8.88 8.77 14.20
N ALA A 153 9.97 8.01 14.34
CA ALA A 153 11.30 8.61 14.47
C ALA A 153 11.78 9.28 13.16
N ARG A 154 11.24 8.88 12.01
CA ARG A 154 11.74 9.28 10.69
C ARG A 154 10.72 9.99 9.81
N GLU A 155 9.47 10.16 10.25
CA GLU A 155 8.39 10.79 9.48
C GLU A 155 8.70 12.22 9.04
N ARG A 156 9.54 12.96 9.78
CA ARG A 156 9.96 14.33 9.42
C ARG A 156 11.15 14.38 8.44
N ASP A 157 11.90 13.29 8.28
CA ASP A 157 12.98 13.19 7.30
C ASP A 157 12.39 12.73 5.96
N LEU A 158 11.94 13.68 5.14
CA LEU A 158 11.25 13.41 3.86
C LEU A 158 12.14 12.72 2.82
N ILE A 159 13.47 12.74 3.01
CA ILE A 159 14.43 12.03 2.15
C ILE A 159 14.87 10.69 2.74
N TYR A 160 14.36 10.31 3.91
CA TYR A 160 14.75 9.11 4.64
C TYR A 160 14.71 7.85 3.77
N LEU A 161 13.62 7.65 3.03
CA LEU A 161 13.41 6.45 2.20
C LEU A 161 14.47 6.27 1.11
N ARG A 162 15.14 7.34 0.66
CA ARG A 162 16.21 7.24 -0.36
C ARG A 162 17.48 6.59 0.18
N LYS A 163 17.71 6.69 1.48
CA LYS A 163 18.94 6.24 2.17
C LYS A 163 18.66 5.19 3.25
N ARG A 164 17.41 4.74 3.37
CA ARG A 164 16.98 3.80 4.42
C ARG A 164 17.62 2.42 4.18
N PRO A 165 18.41 1.90 5.14
CA PRO A 165 18.98 0.57 5.00
C PRO A 165 17.90 -0.52 5.13
N LEU A 166 18.15 -1.68 4.54
CA LEU A 166 17.26 -2.84 4.67
C LEU A 166 17.15 -3.25 6.14
N TRP A 167 15.93 -3.57 6.57
CA TRP A 167 15.64 -4.05 7.92
C TRP A 167 16.00 -3.08 9.06
N ASN A 168 16.03 -1.77 8.78
CA ASN A 168 16.37 -0.76 9.78
C ASN A 168 15.44 -0.74 11.01
N PHE A 169 14.21 -1.26 10.89
CA PHE A 169 13.25 -1.42 12.00
C PHE A 169 13.85 -2.21 13.18
N ARG A 170 14.84 -3.08 12.96
CA ARG A 170 15.50 -3.86 14.02
C ARG A 170 16.19 -2.99 15.07
N ASN A 171 16.62 -1.78 14.70
CA ASN A 171 17.18 -0.80 15.63
C ASN A 171 16.15 -0.25 16.64
N TYR A 172 14.88 -0.63 16.49
CA TYR A 172 13.74 -0.16 17.29
C TYR A 172 12.98 -1.30 17.99
N LEU A 173 13.57 -2.49 18.14
CA LEU A 173 12.99 -3.56 18.97
C LEU A 173 12.95 -3.18 20.46
#